data_AF-A0A914Q196-F1
#
_entry.id   AF-A0A914Q196-F1
#
_cell.length_a   1.000
_cell.length_b   1.000
_cell.length_c   1.000
_cell.angle_alpha   90.00
_cell.angle_beta   90.00
_cell.angle_gamma   90.00
#
_symmetry.space_group_name_H-M   'P 1'
#
loop_
_entity.id
_entity.type
_entity.pdbx_description
1 polymer ?
#
loop_
_entity_poly.entity_id
_entity_poly.type
_entity_poly.pdbx_seq_one_letter_code
_entity_poly.pdbx_strand_id
1 'polypeptide(L)'
;MLHPFRLSEIEHIEMHLAVNVLGHAILVENLQPVLKQSKNRVIFVSSATCRAGYFSNSDNIKEFWQRKLNGYQAYANSKLLLSIFAEKLAEEEREKFPKTTFLSVHPGVVPGRLYRYTNLSFQFLINSFMAPYLR
;
A
#
# COMPACT_ATOMS: atom_id res chain seq x y z
N MET A 1 8.43 -5.09 1.32
CA MET A 1 7.09 -4.71 0.86
C MET A 1 6.32 -5.94 0.40
N LEU A 2 6.81 -6.75 -0.54
CA LEU A 2 6.26 -8.09 -0.79
C LEU A 2 7.13 -9.12 -0.05
N HIS A 3 6.59 -9.74 0.99
CA HIS A 3 7.30 -10.65 1.90
C HIS A 3 6.37 -11.81 2.33
N PRO A 4 6.88 -12.95 2.82
CA PRO A 4 6.07 -13.93 3.53
C PRO A 4 5.18 -13.31 4.62
N PHE A 5 4.06 -13.97 4.91
CA PHE A 5 3.17 -13.55 5.99
C PHE A 5 3.92 -13.45 7.33
N ARG A 6 3.67 -12.36 8.04
CA ARG A 6 4.17 -12.10 9.38
C ARG A 6 3.19 -11.16 10.08
N LEU A 7 3.06 -11.30 11.40
CA LEU A 7 2.35 -10.33 12.24
C LEU A 7 3.34 -9.36 12.90
N SER A 8 2.90 -8.14 13.14
CA SER A 8 3.61 -7.18 13.98
C SER A 8 3.71 -7.71 15.41
N GLU A 9 4.77 -7.33 16.11
CA GLU A 9 5.10 -7.90 17.42
C GLU A 9 4.18 -7.38 18.54
N ILE A 10 3.67 -6.16 18.40
CA ILE A 10 2.89 -5.47 19.43
C ILE A 10 1.40 -5.64 19.18
N GLU A 11 0.91 -5.15 18.04
CA GLU A 11 -0.53 -5.09 17.73
C GLU A 11 -1.06 -6.34 17.01
N HIS A 12 -0.19 -7.32 16.73
CA HIS A 12 -0.51 -8.54 15.99
C HIS A 12 -1.19 -8.29 14.64
N ILE A 13 -0.83 -7.21 13.95
CA ILE A 13 -1.38 -6.83 12.64
C ILE A 13 -0.51 -7.44 11.54
N GLU A 14 -1.14 -7.94 10.48
CA GLU A 14 -0.47 -8.40 9.28
C GLU A 14 0.50 -7.32 8.76
N MET A 15 1.76 -7.69 8.55
CA MET A 15 2.85 -6.74 8.33
C MET A 15 2.70 -5.86 7.08
N HIS A 16 2.06 -6.35 6.01
CA HIS A 16 1.81 -5.51 4.84
C HIS A 16 0.76 -4.45 5.15
N LEU A 17 -0.31 -4.81 5.85
CA LEU A 17 -1.33 -3.87 6.32
C LEU A 17 -0.77 -2.84 7.32
N ALA A 18 0.02 -3.31 8.29
CA ALA A 18 0.65 -2.45 9.30
C ALA A 18 1.55 -1.38 8.65
N VAL A 19 2.42 -1.79 7.73
CA VAL A 19 3.41 -0.88 7.12
C VAL A 19 2.80 -0.06 5.99
N ASN A 20 2.06 -0.68 5.07
CA ASN A 20 1.62 0.00 3.85
C ASN A 20 0.34 0.82 4.06
N VAL A 21 -0.49 0.51 5.06
CA VAL A 21 -1.76 1.23 5.30
C VAL A 21 -1.67 2.05 6.57
N LEU A 22 -1.52 1.42 7.73
CA LEU A 22 -1.55 2.13 9.02
C LEU A 22 -0.38 3.10 9.19
N GLY A 23 0.83 2.67 8.83
CA GLY A 23 2.00 3.55 8.86
C GLY A 23 1.82 4.81 8.01
N HIS A 24 1.14 4.70 6.86
CA HIS A 24 0.85 5.84 6.00
C HIS A 24 -0.26 6.72 6.56
N ALA A 25 -1.33 6.13 7.12
CA ALA A 25 -2.40 6.88 7.76
C ALA A 25 -1.88 7.72 8.94
N ILE A 26 -1.09 7.09 9.82
CA ILE A 26 -0.45 7.77 10.98
C ILE A 26 0.50 8.88 10.50
N LEU A 27 1.26 8.65 9.43
CA LEU A 27 2.14 9.68 8.87
C LEU A 27 1.33 10.89 8.38
N VAL A 28 0.21 10.68 7.68
CA VAL A 28 -0.68 11.76 7.24
C VAL A 28 -1.28 12.51 8.44
N GLU A 29 -1.68 11.79 9.49
CA GLU A 29 -2.18 12.40 10.73
C GLU A 29 -1.15 13.31 11.39
N ASN A 30 0.10 12.86 11.50
CA ASN A 30 1.18 13.65 12.08
C ASN A 30 1.58 14.86 11.21
N LEU A 31 1.41 14.76 9.88
CA LEU A 31 1.70 15.85 8.94
C LEU A 31 0.54 16.84 8.78
N GLN A 32 -0.62 16.62 9.42
CA GLN A 32 -1.79 17.49 9.28
C GLN A 32 -1.49 18.99 9.43
N PRO A 33 -0.69 19.47 10.41
CA PRO A 33 -0.44 20.89 10.56
C PRO A 33 0.16 21.52 9.30
N VAL A 34 1.13 20.84 8.68
CA VAL A 34 1.80 21.30 7.44
C VAL A 34 0.89 21.14 6.23
N LEU A 35 0.13 20.03 6.16
CA LEU A 35 -0.79 19.75 5.06
C LEU A 35 -1.95 20.76 4.98
N LYS A 36 -2.35 21.35 6.11
CA LYS A 36 -3.41 22.37 6.19
C LYS A 36 -2.94 23.77 5.81
N GLN A 37 -1.68 24.10 6.09
CA GLN A 37 -1.15 25.47 5.92
C GLN A 37 -0.66 25.75 4.50
N SER A 38 -0.17 24.72 3.79
CA SER A 38 0.49 24.86 2.49
C SER A 38 -0.28 24.19 1.36
N LYS A 39 0.09 24.50 0.10
CA LYS A 39 -0.38 23.76 -1.07
C LYS A 39 0.48 22.52 -1.26
N ASN A 40 -0.10 21.33 -1.13
CA ASN A 40 0.65 20.07 -1.13
C ASN A 40 0.11 19.07 -2.15
N ARG A 41 0.95 18.10 -2.50
CA ARG A 41 0.56 16.88 -3.21
C ARG A 41 1.05 15.68 -2.42
N VAL A 42 0.12 14.84 -1.98
CA VAL A 42 0.42 13.60 -1.26
C VAL A 42 0.12 12.45 -2.21
N ILE A 43 1.16 11.70 -2.58
CA ILE A 43 1.07 10.61 -3.56
C ILE A 43 1.31 9.30 -2.83
N PHE A 44 0.28 8.47 -2.74
CA PHE A 44 0.38 7.12 -2.23
C PHE A 44 0.80 6.17 -3.35
N VAL A 45 1.99 5.56 -3.19
CA VAL A 45 2.50 4.60 -4.15
C VAL A 45 1.88 3.23 -3.89
N SER A 46 0.80 2.95 -4.62
CA SER A 46 0.13 1.66 -4.65
C SER A 46 0.82 0.70 -5.63
N SER A 47 0.08 -0.22 -6.24
CA SER A 47 0.56 -1.26 -7.15
C SER A 47 -0.58 -1.74 -8.03
N ALA A 48 -0.29 -2.21 -9.25
CA ALA A 48 -1.30 -2.85 -10.09
C ALA A 48 -1.92 -4.10 -9.43
N THR A 49 -1.21 -4.71 -8.46
CA THR A 49 -1.71 -5.82 -7.65
C THR A 49 -2.92 -5.46 -6.78
N CYS A 50 -3.24 -4.17 -6.59
CA CYS A 50 -4.47 -3.77 -5.90
C CYS A 50 -5.74 -4.37 -6.55
N ARG A 51 -5.71 -4.61 -7.87
CA ARG A 51 -6.80 -5.24 -8.63
C ARG A 51 -7.04 -6.70 -8.26
N ALA A 52 -6.06 -7.35 -7.62
CA ALA A 52 -6.19 -8.69 -7.08
C ALA A 52 -6.46 -8.69 -5.56
N GLY A 53 -6.54 -7.51 -4.93
CA GLY A 53 -6.90 -7.38 -3.53
C GLY A 53 -8.38 -7.64 -3.32
N TYR A 54 -8.72 -8.03 -2.09
CA TYR A 54 -10.11 -8.22 -1.67
C TYR A 54 -10.33 -7.59 -0.29
N PHE A 55 -11.39 -6.81 -0.19
CA PHE A 55 -11.91 -6.25 1.05
C PHE A 55 -13.42 -6.08 0.90
N SER A 56 -14.19 -6.62 1.84
CA SER A 56 -15.64 -6.52 1.87
C SER A 56 -16.10 -5.78 3.13
N ASN A 57 -17.19 -5.01 3.02
CA ASN A 57 -17.85 -4.41 4.18
C ASN A 57 -18.40 -5.45 5.17
N SER A 58 -18.58 -6.71 4.73
CA SER A 58 -18.99 -7.82 5.59
C SER A 58 -17.81 -8.51 6.30
N ASP A 59 -16.56 -8.14 5.99
CA ASP A 59 -15.40 -8.71 6.67
C ASP A 59 -15.37 -8.26 8.13
N ASN A 60 -15.13 -9.19 9.06
CA ASN A 60 -14.79 -8.83 10.42
C ASN A 60 -13.45 -8.08 10.40
N ILE A 61 -13.46 -6.82 10.85
CA ILE A 61 -12.30 -5.95 10.75
C ILE A 61 -11.09 -6.52 11.50
N LYS A 62 -11.28 -7.01 12.73
CA LYS A 62 -10.20 -7.57 13.56
C LYS A 62 -9.57 -8.78 12.89
N GLU A 63 -10.40 -9.68 12.37
CA GLU A 63 -9.91 -10.86 11.64
C GLU A 63 -9.18 -10.47 10.36
N PHE A 64 -9.69 -9.49 9.62
CA PHE A 64 -9.07 -9.01 8.40
C PHE A 64 -7.64 -8.52 8.64
N TRP A 65 -7.42 -7.72 9.69
CA TRP A 65 -6.10 -7.20 10.05
C TRP A 65 -5.10 -8.26 10.48
N GLN A 66 -5.55 -9.47 10.82
CA GLN A 66 -4.69 -10.57 11.32
C GLN A 66 -4.72 -11.79 10.38
N ARG A 67 -5.46 -11.71 9.26
CA ARG A 67 -5.78 -12.84 8.39
C ARG A 67 -4.51 -13.44 7.80
N LYS A 68 -4.30 -14.73 8.05
CA LYS A 68 -3.19 -15.49 7.45
C LYS A 68 -3.46 -15.74 5.97
N LEU A 69 -2.78 -14.99 5.13
CA LEU A 69 -2.83 -15.09 3.67
C LEU A 69 -1.45 -15.43 3.12
N ASN A 70 -1.37 -15.88 1.87
CA ASN A 70 -0.08 -15.90 1.19
C ASN A 70 0.45 -14.45 1.04
N GLY A 71 1.77 -14.29 0.98
CA GLY A 71 2.40 -12.97 0.98
C GLY A 71 1.96 -12.08 -0.20
N TYR A 72 1.63 -12.68 -1.35
CA TYR A 72 1.12 -11.95 -2.50
C TYR A 72 -0.28 -11.38 -2.24
N GLN A 73 -1.20 -12.17 -1.70
CA GLN A 73 -2.56 -11.73 -1.39
C GLN A 73 -2.57 -10.70 -0.26
N ALA A 74 -1.75 -10.89 0.78
CA ALA A 74 -1.58 -9.89 1.85
C ALA A 74 -1.08 -8.55 1.28
N TYR A 75 -0.06 -8.60 0.41
CA TYR A 75 0.43 -7.42 -0.29
C TYR A 75 -0.65 -6.78 -1.18
N ALA A 76 -1.38 -7.57 -1.97
CA ALA A 76 -2.47 -7.09 -2.84
C ALA A 76 -3.57 -6.38 -2.04
N ASN A 77 -4.00 -6.97 -0.92
CA ASN A 77 -4.98 -6.37 -0.01
C ASN A 77 -4.46 -5.06 0.58
N SER A 78 -3.19 -5.00 0.99
CA SER A 78 -2.59 -3.75 1.51
C SER A 78 -2.54 -2.64 0.47
N LYS A 79 -2.32 -2.98 -0.81
CA LYS A 79 -2.27 -2.02 -1.90
C LYS A 79 -3.67 -1.58 -2.35
N LEU A 80 -4.68 -2.46 -2.24
CA LEU A 80 -6.08 -2.09 -2.40
C LEU A 80 -6.51 -1.09 -1.32
N LEU A 81 -6.29 -1.42 -0.04
CA LEU A 81 -6.70 -0.54 1.06
C LEU A 81 -5.97 0.79 1.06
N LEU A 82 -4.69 0.83 0.67
CA LEU A 82 -3.96 2.09 0.50
C LEU A 82 -4.59 2.98 -0.59
N SER A 83 -5.04 2.38 -1.70
CA SER A 83 -5.72 3.13 -2.77
C SER A 83 -7.09 3.64 -2.32
N ILE A 84 -7.88 2.79 -1.64
CA ILE A 84 -9.18 3.19 -1.07
C ILE A 84 -8.98 4.33 -0.06
N PHE A 85 -7.96 4.24 0.80
CA PHE A 85 -7.64 5.28 1.76
C PHE A 85 -7.29 6.62 1.08
N ALA A 86 -6.48 6.58 0.03
CA ALA A 86 -6.12 7.78 -0.73
C ALA A 86 -7.34 8.44 -1.39
N GLU A 87 -8.24 7.63 -1.96
CA GLU A 87 -9.49 8.09 -2.57
C GLU A 87 -10.42 8.72 -1.52
N LYS A 88 -10.60 8.04 -0.39
CA LYS A 88 -11.40 8.54 0.73
C LYS A 88 -10.86 9.84 1.34
N LEU A 89 -9.54 9.96 1.49
CA LEU A 89 -8.91 11.23 1.89
C LEU A 89 -9.17 12.36 0.88
N ALA A 90 -9.19 12.05 -0.42
CA ALA A 90 -9.45 13.05 -1.45
C ALA A 90 -10.91 13.53 -1.46
N GLU A 91 -11.86 12.62 -1.18
CA GLU A 91 -13.30 12.89 -1.17
C GLU A 91 -13.78 13.52 0.14
N GLU A 92 -13.51 12.86 1.27
CA GLU A 92 -14.17 13.15 2.55
C GLU A 92 -13.42 14.22 3.35
N GLU A 93 -12.10 14.34 3.16
CA GLU A 93 -11.25 15.25 3.94
C GLU A 93 -10.86 16.52 3.16
N ARG A 94 -11.55 16.79 2.05
CA ARG A 94 -11.29 17.97 1.20
C ARG A 94 -11.45 19.28 1.96
N GLU A 95 -12.45 19.38 2.83
CA GLU A 95 -12.66 20.57 3.67
C GLU A 95 -11.56 20.74 4.70
N LYS A 96 -11.06 19.63 5.26
CA LYS A 96 -9.96 19.62 6.23
C LYS A 96 -8.62 19.97 5.58
N PHE A 97 -8.41 19.61 4.31
CA PHE A 97 -7.18 19.87 3.56
C PHE A 97 -7.42 20.61 2.23
N PRO A 98 -7.94 21.84 2.26
CA PRO A 98 -8.50 22.52 1.08
C PRO A 98 -7.48 22.83 -0.03
N LYS A 99 -6.18 22.81 0.31
CA LYS A 99 -5.07 23.10 -0.60
C LYS A 99 -4.20 21.88 -0.90
N THR A 100 -4.58 20.69 -0.43
CA THR A 100 -3.81 19.46 -0.63
C THR A 100 -4.53 18.53 -1.60
N THR A 101 -3.80 17.97 -2.55
CA THR A 101 -4.31 16.93 -3.44
C THR A 101 -3.74 15.57 -3.03
N PHE A 102 -4.64 14.61 -2.77
CA PHE A 102 -4.28 13.22 -2.51
C PHE A 102 -4.45 12.39 -3.79
N LEU A 103 -3.47 11.55 -4.10
CA LEU A 103 -3.46 10.71 -5.31
C LEU A 103 -2.96 9.32 -4.97
N SER A 104 -3.52 8.29 -5.62
CA SER A 104 -2.95 6.94 -5.63
C SER A 104 -2.39 6.63 -7.02
N VAL A 105 -1.18 6.07 -7.07
CA VAL A 105 -0.52 5.71 -8.33
C VAL A 105 0.07 4.31 -8.25
N HIS A 106 0.13 3.61 -9.39
CA HIS A 106 0.96 2.41 -9.51
C HIS A 106 2.10 2.69 -10.52
N PRO A 107 3.36 2.43 -10.17
CA PRO A 107 4.49 2.72 -11.06
C PRO A 107 4.70 1.65 -12.14
N GLY A 108 3.85 0.61 -12.19
CA GLY A 108 4.08 -0.57 -13.02
C GLY A 108 5.03 -1.56 -12.35
N VAL A 109 5.71 -2.37 -13.16
CA VAL A 109 6.69 -3.36 -12.68
C VAL A 109 8.04 -2.68 -12.62
N VAL A 110 8.59 -2.51 -11.41
CA VAL A 110 9.86 -1.81 -11.20
C VAL A 110 10.92 -2.81 -10.73
N PRO A 111 11.99 -3.05 -11.51
CA PRO A 111 13.08 -3.92 -11.11
C PRO A 111 13.66 -3.55 -9.75
N GLY A 112 14.00 -4.55 -8.93
CA GLY A 112 14.64 -4.32 -7.65
C GLY A 112 14.32 -5.36 -6.58
N ARG A 113 14.55 -4.98 -5.32
CA ARG A 113 14.44 -5.88 -4.15
C ARG A 113 13.00 -6.17 -3.71
N LEU A 114 12.00 -5.67 -4.44
CA LEU A 114 10.60 -5.98 -4.15
C LEU A 114 10.31 -7.48 -4.30
N TYR A 115 10.92 -8.11 -5.31
CA TYR A 115 10.63 -9.50 -5.70
C TYR A 115 11.51 -10.54 -5.01
N ARG A 116 12.35 -10.17 -4.04
CA ARG A 116 13.38 -11.05 -3.45
C ARG A 116 12.84 -12.33 -2.77
N TYR A 117 11.55 -12.35 -2.42
CA TYR A 117 10.87 -13.50 -1.82
C TYR A 117 9.92 -14.23 -2.79
N THR A 118 10.06 -13.96 -4.09
CA THR A 118 9.36 -14.70 -5.16
C THR A 118 10.27 -15.80 -5.73
N ASN A 119 9.77 -16.63 -6.63
CA ASN A 119 10.58 -17.69 -7.25
C ASN A 119 11.75 -17.12 -8.07
N LEU A 120 12.89 -17.81 -8.07
CA LEU A 120 14.12 -17.36 -8.74
C LEU A 120 13.91 -17.03 -10.23
N SER A 121 13.13 -17.84 -10.95
CA SER A 121 12.81 -17.59 -12.36
C SER A 121 12.09 -16.25 -12.56
N PHE A 122 11.19 -15.89 -11.65
CA PHE A 122 10.48 -14.62 -11.69
C PHE A 122 11.42 -13.45 -11.36
N GLN A 123 12.29 -13.62 -10.36
CA GLN A 123 13.31 -12.63 -10.02
C GLN A 123 14.25 -12.35 -11.20
N PHE A 124 14.73 -13.40 -11.85
CA PHE A 124 15.60 -13.29 -13.02
C PHE A 124 14.88 -12.62 -14.20
N LEU A 125 13.64 -13.05 -14.47
CA LEU A 125 12.81 -12.44 -15.52
C LEU A 125 12.68 -10.93 -15.33
N ILE A 126 12.29 -10.49 -14.13
CA ILE A 126 12.07 -9.06 -13.88
C ILE A 126 13.38 -8.27 -13.77
N ASN A 127 14.35 -8.75 -13.00
CA ASN A 127 15.55 -7.97 -12.66
C ASN A 127 16.66 -8.05 -13.71
N SER A 128 16.71 -9.09 -14.55
CA SER A 128 17.76 -9.26 -15.56
C SER A 128 17.23 -9.08 -16.97
N PHE A 129 16.13 -9.77 -17.32
CA PHE A 129 15.63 -9.79 -18.70
C PHE A 129 14.75 -8.58 -19.03
N MET A 130 13.78 -8.27 -18.17
CA MET A 130 12.85 -7.17 -18.40
C MET A 130 13.39 -5.82 -17.94
N ALA A 131 14.40 -5.78 -17.06
CA ALA A 131 14.90 -4.53 -16.49
C ALA A 131 15.29 -3.45 -17.52
N PRO A 132 15.90 -3.75 -18.68
CA PRO A 132 16.19 -2.75 -19.71
C PRO A 132 14.94 -2.11 -20.35
N TYR A 133 13.79 -2.79 -20.26
CA TYR A 133 12.52 -2.40 -20.89
C TYR A 133 11.52 -1.80 -19.90
N LEU A 134 11.70 -2.06 -18.61
CA LEU A 134 10.91 -1.52 -17.52
C LEU A 134 11.54 -0.19 -17.08
N ARG A 135 10.97 0.92 -17.56
CA ARG A 135 11.36 2.29 -17.19
C ARG A 135 10.75 2.72 -15.87
#